data_AF-A0A7C3ZMK1-F1
#
_entry.id   AF-A0A7C3ZMK1-F1
#
_cell.length_a   1.000
_cell.length_b   1.000
_cell.length_c   1.000
_cell.angle_alpha   90.00
_cell.angle_beta   90.00
_cell.angle_gamma   90.00
#
_symmetry.space_group_name_H-M   'P 1'
#
loop_
_entity.id
_entity.type
_entity.pdbx_description
1 polymer ?
#
loop_
_entity_poly.entity_id
_entity_poly.type
_entity_poly.pdbx_seq_one_letter_code
_entity_poly.pdbx_strand_id
1 'polypeptide(L)'
;MERRPEKDVVFTEFRQECSIRRTAKVLDGKRKRIREDIQYLIAHMALLVPPVAGGETDISTQIITEALGRLGDDAFAQLVLQIMQELK
;
A
#
# COMPACT_ATOMS: atom_id res chain seq x y z
N MET A 1 2.65 -45.50 28.33
CA MET A 1 1.99 -44.17 28.28
C MET A 1 3.01 -43.17 27.78
N GLU A 2 3.05 -42.90 26.48
CA GLU A 2 3.86 -41.81 25.92
C GLU A 2 3.21 -40.48 26.32
N ARG A 3 3.83 -39.74 27.24
CA ARG A 3 3.50 -38.32 27.41
C ARG A 3 3.98 -37.62 26.15
N ARG A 4 3.06 -37.25 25.24
CA ARG A 4 3.40 -36.30 24.18
C ARG A 4 3.97 -35.03 24.84
N PRO A 5 5.09 -34.50 24.34
CA PRO A 5 5.78 -33.42 25.01
C PRO A 5 5.00 -32.12 24.80
N GLU A 6 4.07 -31.81 25.71
CA GLU A 6 3.36 -30.51 25.71
C GLU A 6 4.33 -29.32 25.61
N LYS A 7 5.54 -29.48 26.14
CA LYS A 7 6.63 -28.49 26.01
C LYS A 7 7.08 -28.25 24.57
N ASP A 8 7.13 -29.29 23.73
CA ASP A 8 7.56 -29.13 22.34
C ASP A 8 6.47 -28.46 21.51
N VAL A 9 5.19 -28.78 21.76
CA VAL A 9 4.06 -28.14 21.08
C VAL A 9 3.99 -26.65 21.40
N VAL A 10 4.09 -26.27 22.67
CA VAL A 10 4.09 -24.85 23.07
C VAL A 10 5.29 -24.10 22.48
N PHE A 11 6.46 -24.74 22.43
CA PHE A 11 7.65 -24.14 21.85
C PHE A 11 7.56 -23.96 20.33
N THR A 12 6.96 -24.92 19.62
CA THR A 12 6.73 -24.81 18.17
C THR A 12 5.73 -23.71 17.84
N GLU A 13 4.61 -23.63 18.58
CA GLU A 13 3.61 -22.57 18.40
C GLU A 13 4.20 -21.19 18.69
N PHE A 14 5.00 -21.07 19.76
CA PHE A 14 5.70 -19.81 20.06
C PHE A 14 6.66 -19.40 18.94
N ARG A 15 7.43 -20.35 18.38
CA ARG A 15 8.32 -20.07 17.24
C ARG A 15 7.54 -19.63 16.00
N GLN A 16 6.42 -20.29 15.72
CA GLN A 16 5.55 -19.94 14.61
C GLN A 16 5.01 -18.52 14.78
N GLU A 17 4.50 -18.19 15.96
CA GLU A 17 4.02 -16.84 16.27
C GLU A 17 5.13 -15.78 16.14
N CYS A 18 6.32 -16.05 16.66
CA CYS A 18 7.46 -15.15 16.47
C CYS A 18 7.86 -14.98 15.00
N SER A 19 7.72 -16.04 14.18
CA SER A 19 7.97 -15.97 12.74
C SER A 19 6.91 -15.10 12.05
N ILE A 20 5.63 -15.37 12.31
CA ILE A 20 4.50 -14.60 11.77
C ILE A 20 4.64 -13.12 12.12
N ARG A 21 4.91 -12.79 13.39
CA ARG A 21 5.09 -11.42 13.85
C ARG A 21 6.23 -10.70 13.14
N ARG A 22 7.37 -11.38 12.94
CA ARG A 22 8.53 -10.80 12.22
C ARG A 22 8.18 -10.55 10.76
N THR A 23 7.54 -11.51 10.10
CA THR A 23 7.10 -11.37 8.70
C THR A 23 6.09 -10.22 8.56
N ALA A 24 5.09 -10.15 9.44
CA ALA A 24 4.11 -9.06 9.46
C ALA A 24 4.77 -7.69 9.63
N LYS A 25 5.78 -7.56 10.52
CA LYS A 25 6.54 -6.32 10.70
C LYS A 25 7.29 -5.90 9.43
N VAL A 26 7.90 -6.85 8.71
CA VAL A 26 8.56 -6.57 7.43
C VAL A 26 7.56 -6.14 6.38
N LEU A 27 6.42 -6.82 6.28
CA LEU A 27 5.36 -6.47 5.33
C LEU A 27 4.78 -5.08 5.62
N ASP A 28 4.54 -4.74 6.88
CA ASP A 28 4.06 -3.39 7.26
C ASP A 28 5.08 -2.31 6.89
N GLY A 29 6.36 -2.56 7.14
CA GLY A 29 7.44 -1.64 6.75
C GLY A 29 7.52 -1.43 5.23
N LYS A 30 7.38 -2.50 4.44
CA LYS A 30 7.34 -2.40 2.97
C LYS A 30 6.09 -1.67 2.48
N ARG A 31 4.92 -1.98 3.06
CA ARG A 31 3.65 -1.32 2.73
C ARG A 31 3.73 0.19 2.96
N LYS A 32 4.33 0.62 4.08
CA LYS A 32 4.53 2.04 4.40
C LYS A 32 5.39 2.75 3.35
N ARG A 33 6.55 2.18 2.99
CA ARG A 33 7.43 2.76 1.97
C ARG A 33 6.77 2.85 0.60
N ILE A 34 6.09 1.79 0.16
CA ILE A 34 5.36 1.81 -1.13
C ILE A 34 4.29 2.92 -1.12
N ARG A 35 3.58 3.08 -0.01
CA ARG A 35 2.62 4.18 0.14
C ARG A 35 3.29 5.54 0.04
N GLU A 36 4.39 5.77 0.74
CA GLU A 36 5.16 7.02 0.67
C GLU A 36 5.61 7.32 -0.76
N ASP A 37 6.17 6.32 -1.46
CA ASP A 37 6.61 6.45 -2.85
C ASP A 37 5.46 6.82 -3.79
N ILE A 38 4.28 6.20 -3.61
CA ILE A 38 3.08 6.53 -4.39
C ILE A 38 2.57 7.94 -4.07
N GLN A 39 2.62 8.37 -2.81
CA GLN A 39 2.25 9.75 -2.44
C GLN A 39 3.17 10.76 -3.14
N TYR A 40 4.48 10.51 -3.16
CA TYR A 40 5.42 11.34 -3.91
C TYR A 40 5.10 11.32 -5.40
N LEU A 41 4.82 10.15 -5.98
CA LEU A 41 4.46 10.04 -7.38
C LEU A 41 3.21 10.89 -7.72
N ILE A 42 2.14 10.80 -6.93
CA ILE A 42 0.92 11.59 -7.11
C ILE A 42 1.24 13.09 -7.05
N ALA A 43 2.03 13.52 -6.07
CA ALA A 43 2.44 14.92 -5.95
C ALA A 43 3.23 15.41 -7.17
N HIS A 44 4.13 14.59 -7.71
CA HIS A 44 4.87 14.93 -8.93
C HIS A 44 3.94 14.97 -10.15
N MET A 45 2.99 14.04 -10.28
CA MET A 45 2.01 14.06 -11.37
C MET A 45 1.15 15.33 -11.33
N ALA A 46 0.78 15.81 -10.15
CA ALA A 46 0.04 17.06 -10.00
C ALA A 46 0.82 18.28 -10.55
N LEU A 47 2.16 18.25 -10.55
CA LEU A 47 2.99 19.29 -11.16
C LEU A 47 3.05 19.21 -12.69
N LEU A 48 2.80 18.04 -13.27
CA LEU A 48 2.82 17.83 -14.72
C LEU A 48 1.51 18.23 -15.40
N VAL A 49 0.42 18.31 -14.63
CA VAL A 49 -0.86 18.79 -15.13
C VAL A 49 -0.80 20.32 -15.22
N PRO A 50 -0.89 20.91 -16.43
CA PRO A 50 -0.88 22.36 -16.56
C PRO A 50 -2.03 22.96 -15.73
N PRO A 51 -1.81 24.05 -15.00
CA PRO A 51 -2.87 24.69 -14.23
C PRO A 51 -3.94 25.16 -15.20
N VAL A 52 -5.08 24.48 -15.22
CA VAL A 52 -6.25 24.93 -15.96
C VAL A 52 -6.75 26.18 -15.24
N ALA A 53 -6.98 27.26 -16.00
CA ALA A 53 -7.37 28.55 -15.46
C ALA A 53 -8.64 28.41 -14.61
N GLY A 54 -8.49 28.30 -13.29
CA GLY A 54 -9.60 28.15 -12.36
C GLY A 54 -9.41 27.09 -11.27
N GLY A 55 -8.25 26.97 -10.63
CA GLY A 55 -8.12 26.44 -9.25
C GLY A 55 -8.64 25.03 -8.93
N GLU A 56 -9.09 24.24 -9.91
CA GLU A 56 -9.78 22.98 -9.67
C GLU A 56 -8.79 21.82 -9.59
N THR A 57 -8.46 21.45 -8.36
CA THR A 57 -7.83 20.16 -7.99
C THR A 57 -8.58 18.95 -8.56
N ASP A 58 -9.85 19.12 -8.96
CA ASP A 58 -10.66 18.05 -9.53
C ASP A 58 -10.16 17.61 -10.91
N ILE A 59 -9.66 18.53 -11.74
CA ILE A 59 -9.18 18.20 -13.10
C ILE A 59 -7.90 17.35 -13.04
N SER A 60 -6.98 17.66 -12.12
CA SER A 60 -5.75 16.85 -11.96
C SER A 60 -6.08 15.43 -11.50
N THR A 61 -7.08 15.25 -10.61
CA THR A 61 -7.51 13.92 -10.19
C THR A 61 -8.20 13.13 -11.32
N GLN A 62 -8.96 13.79 -12.19
CA GLN A 62 -9.58 13.15 -13.36
C GLN A 62 -8.54 12.67 -14.36
N ILE A 63 -7.54 13.50 -14.67
CA ILE A 63 -6.45 13.15 -15.60
C ILE A 63 -5.65 11.95 -15.07
N ILE A 64 -5.31 11.95 -13.77
CA ILE A 64 -4.60 10.83 -13.14
C ILE A 64 -5.46 9.56 -13.20
N THR A 65 -6.76 9.66 -12.92
CA THR A 65 -7.68 8.52 -12.96
C THR A 65 -7.76 7.91 -14.37
N GLU A 66 -7.87 8.74 -15.41
CA GLU A 66 -7.89 8.29 -16.79
C GLU A 66 -6.56 7.64 -17.20
N ALA A 67 -5.43 8.22 -16.78
CA ALA A 67 -4.10 7.66 -17.05
C ALA A 67 -3.92 6.29 -16.39
N LEU A 68 -4.38 6.12 -15.14
CA LEU A 68 -4.37 4.83 -14.44
C LEU A 68 -5.24 3.79 -15.15
N GLY A 69 -6.42 4.18 -15.64
CA GLY A 69 -7.30 3.29 -16.41
C GLY A 69 -6.65 2.80 -17.72
N ARG A 70 -5.76 3.58 -18.32
CA ARG A 70 -5.02 3.21 -19.54
C ARG A 70 -3.77 2.38 -19.28
N LEU A 71 -3.25 2.36 -18.05
CA LEU A 71 -2.04 1.62 -17.68
C LEU A 71 -2.27 0.09 -17.74
N GLY A 72 -3.51 -0.36 -17.56
CA GLY A 72 -3.88 -1.78 -17.62
C GLY A 72 -3.46 -2.60 -16.40
N ASP A 73 -3.01 -1.95 -15.31
CA ASP A 73 -2.74 -2.58 -14.02
C ASP A 73 -3.81 -2.16 -13.01
N ASP A 74 -4.87 -2.95 -12.93
CA ASP A 74 -6.02 -2.67 -12.07
C ASP A 74 -5.66 -2.66 -10.57
N ALA A 75 -4.73 -3.52 -10.16
CA ALA A 75 -4.32 -3.61 -8.76
C ALA A 75 -3.54 -2.37 -8.32
N PHE A 76 -2.61 -1.91 -9.17
CA PHE A 76 -1.90 -0.66 -8.95
C PHE A 76 -2.84 0.54 -9.03
N ALA A 77 -3.74 0.60 -10.02
CA ALA A 77 -4.71 1.68 -10.16
C ALA A 77 -5.58 1.83 -8.90
N GLN A 78 -6.12 0.73 -8.37
CA GLN A 78 -6.90 0.75 -7.13
C GLN A 78 -6.08 1.26 -5.93
N LEU A 79 -4.82 0.83 -5.82
CA LEU A 79 -3.94 1.28 -4.73
C LEU A 79 -3.70 2.80 -4.78
N VAL A 80 -3.43 3.34 -5.97
CA VAL A 80 -3.21 4.78 -6.17
C VAL A 80 -4.50 5.56 -5.88
N LEU A 81 -5.64 5.11 -6.39
CA LEU A 81 -6.94 5.75 -6.14
C LEU A 81 -7.30 5.77 -4.65
N GLN A 82 -7.07 4.68 -3.93
CA GLN A 82 -7.27 4.64 -2.49
C GLN A 82 -6.38 5.66 -1.77
N ILE A 83 -5.09 5.74 -2.12
CA ILE A 83 -4.17 6.71 -1.52
C ILE A 83 -4.59 8.15 -1.84
N MET A 84 -5.06 8.43 -3.06
CA MET A 84 -5.59 9.75 -3.42
C MET A 84 -6.84 10.13 -2.61
N GLN A 85 -7.72 9.18 -2.31
CA GLN A 85 -8.90 9.41 -1.45
C GLN A 85 -8.51 9.70 0.00
N GLU A 86 -7.48 9.02 0.52
CA GLU A 86 -6.98 9.25 1.89
C GLU A 86 -6.21 10.57 2.04
N LEU A 87 -5.73 11.15 0.94
CA LEU A 87 -5.04 12.45 0.92
C LEU A 87 -5.98 13.65 0.81
N LYS A 88 -7.24 13.45 0.38
CA LYS A 88 -8.29 14.49 0.35
C LYS A 88 -8.81 14.78 1.75
#